data_AF-A0A946YLX3-F1
#
_entry.id   AF-A0A946YLX3-F1
#
_cell.length_a   1.000
_cell.length_b   1.000
_cell.length_c   1.000
_cell.angle_alpha   90.00
_cell.angle_beta   90.00
_cell.angle_gamma   90.00
#
_symmetry.space_group_name_H-M   'P 1'
#
loop_
_entity.id
_entity.type
_entity.pdbx_description
1 polymer ?
#
loop_
_entity_poly.entity_id
_entity_poly.type
_entity_poly.pdbx_seq_one_letter_code
_entity_poly.pdbx_strand_id
1 'polypeptide(L)'
;GFSQLIHFTDFVIGHSHLAMLGFATFAGISGIIHAWQRMADAPYNARALDWAYWLLTIGITVMVVDLTVVGLVQGGLWQNGAPWLESVRASQPYWVLRSLSALPIATGFIVLLYGLLSGPRGAGVAVSEETRLPQTPAKNPPAKTEAMRDPARALRMSYIVASVAGVAFFVFSVSLLGVIPREILSRQTTVLGPQQELPLSPAELRGRDIYAREGCAYCHTQQIRYTDADMSRFGAPTLAWEGRFDYPHMLGTRRIGPDLSRAGGTRTQQWQLAHLYAPRSVVPQSVMPAYPHFFEDSPQRPRREALDLVAYLETLGRARDLAWPEGDIAGRAALPNDERAQLSLNMEELNAHPARTRPRGGAPAMPAVAVSDEGRQLWLDNCAGCHGATGQGDGIAASWLQPPPVNLVEHQYRSDLLADILWNGVYNTAMPAWRDHDLDALAALAAVVQSFSEVENTAASPQQLDVGAGVYRTHCAECHGDDGDGRGFAADNLPIPIAPTDFTRERLNVDESVRILQNGVAGTSMAPWGDRLNDDEMLAVSHYLRSLYQEEGE
;
A
#
# COMPACT_ATOMS: atom_id res chain seq x y z
N GLY A 1 -18.40 -14.29 -2.92
CA GLY A 1 -17.95 -15.70 -2.95
C GLY A 1 -16.61 -15.85 -2.26
N PHE A 2 -16.21 -17.07 -1.86
CA PHE A 2 -15.00 -17.31 -1.03
C PHE A 2 -13.70 -16.71 -1.59
N SER A 3 -13.50 -16.75 -2.91
CA SER A 3 -12.34 -16.13 -3.57
C SER A 3 -12.19 -14.63 -3.27
N GLN A 4 -13.30 -13.89 -3.19
CA GLN A 4 -13.27 -12.44 -2.89
C GLN A 4 -12.72 -12.15 -1.48
N LEU A 5 -12.86 -13.10 -0.55
CA LEU A 5 -12.36 -12.99 0.81
C LEU A 5 -10.86 -13.30 0.90
N ILE A 6 -10.38 -14.31 0.17
CA ILE A 6 -9.02 -14.84 0.36
C ILE A 6 -8.00 -14.32 -0.67
N HIS A 7 -8.45 -13.83 -1.83
CA HIS A 7 -7.51 -13.43 -2.89
C HIS A 7 -6.67 -12.23 -2.46
N PHE A 8 -5.35 -12.31 -2.66
CA PHE A 8 -4.31 -11.38 -2.18
C PHE A 8 -4.08 -11.32 -0.66
N THR A 9 -4.80 -12.11 0.13
CA THR A 9 -4.52 -12.23 1.57
C THR A 9 -3.47 -13.31 1.83
N ASP A 10 -2.94 -13.36 3.05
CA ASP A 10 -2.01 -14.39 3.50
C ASP A 10 -2.61 -15.82 3.46
N PHE A 11 -3.94 -15.97 3.26
CA PHE A 11 -4.58 -17.28 3.13
C PHE A 11 -4.06 -18.04 1.91
N VAL A 12 -3.94 -17.38 0.75
CA VAL A 12 -3.43 -18.01 -0.48
C VAL A 12 -2.00 -18.49 -0.27
N ILE A 13 -1.19 -17.68 0.41
CA ILE A 13 0.17 -18.04 0.80
C ILE A 13 0.16 -19.29 1.70
N GLY A 14 -0.68 -19.32 2.74
CA GLY A 14 -0.83 -20.48 3.62
C GLY A 14 -1.24 -21.76 2.88
N HIS A 15 -2.22 -21.67 1.99
CA HIS A 15 -2.67 -22.78 1.16
C HIS A 15 -1.56 -23.33 0.24
N SER A 16 -0.82 -22.46 -0.44
CA SER A 16 0.30 -22.87 -1.30
C SER A 16 1.44 -23.52 -0.52
N HIS A 17 1.77 -23.00 0.67
CA HIS A 17 2.80 -23.58 1.53
C HIS A 17 2.39 -24.94 2.09
N LEU A 18 1.10 -25.16 2.38
CA LEU A 18 0.61 -26.48 2.77
C LEU A 18 0.82 -27.52 1.65
N ALA A 19 0.60 -27.14 0.39
CA ALA A 19 0.84 -28.03 -0.75
C ALA A 19 2.34 -28.29 -0.98
N MET A 20 3.18 -27.25 -0.96
CA MET A 20 4.60 -27.36 -1.26
C MET A 20 5.43 -27.83 -0.05
N LEU A 21 5.43 -27.07 1.05
CA LEU A 21 6.21 -27.40 2.26
C LEU A 21 5.56 -28.50 3.10
N GLY A 22 4.24 -28.63 3.08
CA GLY A 22 3.55 -29.76 3.71
C GLY A 22 3.68 -31.01 2.86
N PHE A 23 2.82 -31.16 1.85
CA PHE A 23 2.74 -32.41 1.09
C PHE A 23 4.03 -32.73 0.30
N ALA A 24 4.48 -31.85 -0.59
CA ALA A 24 5.56 -32.19 -1.52
C ALA A 24 6.91 -32.40 -0.81
N THR A 25 7.25 -31.53 0.16
CA THR A 25 8.46 -31.68 0.96
C THR A 25 8.44 -32.94 1.83
N PHE A 26 7.34 -33.26 2.52
CA PHE A 26 7.27 -34.51 3.30
C PHE A 26 7.33 -35.75 2.42
N ALA A 27 6.69 -35.73 1.25
CA ALA A 27 6.80 -36.82 0.28
C ALA A 27 8.25 -36.98 -0.22
N GLY A 28 8.93 -35.86 -0.51
CA GLY A 28 10.34 -35.84 -0.90
C GLY A 28 11.27 -36.36 0.19
N ILE A 29 11.13 -35.86 1.43
CA ILE A 29 11.87 -36.32 2.61
C ILE A 29 11.65 -37.81 2.83
N SER A 30 10.40 -38.28 2.75
CA SER A 30 10.06 -39.70 2.90
C SER A 30 10.72 -40.56 1.82
N GLY A 31 10.71 -40.11 0.56
CA GLY A 31 11.40 -40.78 -0.55
C GLY A 31 12.92 -40.84 -0.33
N ILE A 32 13.52 -39.74 0.12
CA ILE A 32 14.95 -39.67 0.46
C ILE A 32 15.27 -40.65 1.59
N ILE A 33 14.56 -40.58 2.72
CA ILE A 33 14.77 -41.50 3.85
C ILE A 33 14.56 -42.96 3.40
N HIS A 34 13.56 -43.22 2.56
CA HIS A 34 13.26 -44.55 2.05
C HIS A 34 14.41 -45.14 1.21
N ALA A 35 15.00 -44.35 0.34
CA ALA A 35 16.17 -44.73 -0.43
C ALA A 35 17.42 -44.84 0.46
N TRP A 36 17.60 -43.88 1.36
CA TRP A 36 18.78 -43.76 2.23
C TRP A 36 18.92 -44.96 3.16
N GLN A 37 17.84 -45.38 3.80
CA GLN A 37 17.84 -46.53 4.71
C GLN A 37 18.12 -47.88 4.01
N ARG A 38 18.07 -47.95 2.67
CA ARG A 38 18.36 -49.16 1.88
C ARG A 38 19.81 -49.24 1.40
N MET A 39 20.60 -48.20 1.61
CA MET A 39 22.02 -48.19 1.26
C MET A 39 22.83 -48.84 2.38
N ALA A 40 23.58 -49.90 2.04
CA ALA A 40 24.29 -50.72 3.03
C ALA A 40 25.33 -49.96 3.86
N ASP A 41 25.96 -48.92 3.30
CA ASP A 41 27.01 -48.13 3.97
C ASP A 41 26.54 -46.70 4.33
N ALA A 42 25.25 -46.40 4.24
CA ALA A 42 24.75 -45.09 4.60
C ALA A 42 24.67 -44.92 6.12
N PRO A 43 25.17 -43.81 6.69
CA PRO A 43 24.90 -43.45 8.08
C PRO A 43 23.40 -43.18 8.28
N TYR A 44 22.88 -43.58 9.44
CA TYR A 44 21.46 -43.45 9.74
C TYR A 44 21.23 -43.31 11.25
N ASN A 45 20.55 -42.24 11.66
CA ASN A 45 20.17 -41.97 13.04
C ASN A 45 18.65 -41.79 13.18
N ALA A 46 17.95 -42.88 13.52
CA ALA A 46 16.49 -42.92 13.64
C ALA A 46 15.93 -41.86 14.59
N ARG A 47 16.56 -41.68 15.77
CA ARG A 47 16.08 -40.70 16.77
C ARG A 47 16.13 -39.27 16.24
N ALA A 48 17.20 -38.91 15.54
CA ALA A 48 17.29 -37.59 14.92
C ALA A 48 16.21 -37.41 13.85
N LEU A 49 15.97 -38.41 13.00
CA LEU A 49 14.92 -38.35 11.98
C LEU A 49 13.50 -38.22 12.59
N ASP A 50 13.22 -38.91 13.71
CA ASP A 50 11.96 -38.76 14.44
C ASP A 50 11.78 -37.35 15.00
N TRP A 51 12.83 -36.78 15.59
CA TRP A 51 12.81 -35.39 16.06
C TRP A 51 12.61 -34.40 14.90
N ALA A 52 13.29 -34.62 13.77
CA ALA A 52 13.13 -33.80 12.58
C ALA A 52 11.68 -33.82 12.07
N TYR A 53 11.05 -35.00 12.03
CA TYR A 53 9.65 -35.14 11.64
C TYR A 53 8.72 -34.27 12.50
N TRP A 54 8.82 -34.37 13.84
CA TRP A 54 7.94 -33.62 14.73
C TRP A 54 8.20 -32.11 14.70
N LEU A 55 9.47 -31.69 14.65
CA LEU A 55 9.84 -30.28 14.53
C LEU A 55 9.29 -29.65 13.24
N LEU A 56 9.45 -30.34 12.09
CA LEU A 56 8.91 -29.89 10.81
C LEU A 56 7.39 -29.88 10.81
N THR A 57 6.75 -30.92 11.36
CA THR A 57 5.29 -31.04 11.41
C THR A 57 4.68 -29.91 12.22
N ILE A 58 5.14 -29.73 13.46
CA ILE A 58 4.63 -28.70 14.35
C ILE A 58 4.91 -27.31 13.77
N GLY A 59 6.14 -27.05 13.32
CA GLY A 59 6.53 -25.76 12.75
C GLY A 59 5.69 -25.37 11.53
N ILE A 60 5.55 -26.28 10.56
CA ILE A 60 4.75 -26.03 9.35
C ILE A 60 3.26 -25.91 9.69
N THR A 61 2.72 -26.73 10.61
CA THR A 61 1.32 -26.61 11.03
C THR A 61 1.05 -25.24 11.66
N VAL A 62 1.89 -24.79 12.59
CA VAL A 62 1.74 -23.45 13.21
C VAL A 62 1.79 -22.37 12.14
N MET A 63 2.77 -22.42 11.23
CA MET A 63 2.90 -21.46 10.13
C MET A 63 1.68 -21.42 9.21
N VAL A 64 1.14 -22.57 8.80
CA VAL A 64 -0.01 -22.65 7.90
C VAL A 64 -1.27 -22.17 8.59
N VAL A 65 -1.50 -22.54 9.86
CA VAL A 65 -2.65 -22.07 10.64
C VAL A 65 -2.60 -20.56 10.82
N ASP A 66 -1.44 -20.00 11.17
CA ASP A 66 -1.21 -18.55 11.27
C ASP A 66 -1.62 -17.82 9.98
N LEU A 67 -1.03 -18.21 8.85
CA LEU A 67 -1.30 -17.61 7.53
C LEU A 67 -2.77 -17.74 7.12
N THR A 68 -3.39 -18.87 7.43
CA THR A 68 -4.81 -19.12 7.14
C THR A 68 -5.69 -18.16 7.94
N VAL A 69 -5.46 -18.04 9.25
CA VAL A 69 -6.27 -17.19 10.14
C VAL A 69 -6.08 -15.72 9.79
N VAL A 70 -4.84 -15.23 9.68
CA VAL A 70 -4.59 -13.81 9.36
C VAL A 70 -5.11 -13.45 7.97
N GLY A 71 -5.05 -14.38 7.01
CA GLY A 71 -5.62 -14.17 5.69
C GLY A 71 -7.14 -13.99 5.69
N LEU A 72 -7.86 -14.68 6.60
CA LEU A 72 -9.30 -14.48 6.79
C LEU A 72 -9.61 -13.16 7.51
N VAL A 73 -8.79 -12.78 8.49
CA VAL A 73 -8.90 -11.48 9.19
C VAL A 73 -8.71 -10.31 8.21
N GLN A 74 -7.65 -10.36 7.39
CA GLN A 74 -7.38 -9.38 6.35
C GLN A 74 -8.57 -9.25 5.39
N GLY A 75 -9.04 -10.38 4.85
CA GLY A 75 -10.18 -10.42 3.95
C GLY A 75 -11.45 -9.83 4.57
N GLY A 76 -11.74 -10.17 5.83
CA GLY A 76 -12.92 -9.68 6.55
C GLY A 76 -12.89 -8.16 6.76
N LEU A 77 -11.75 -7.62 7.20
CA LEU A 77 -11.58 -6.17 7.38
C LEU A 77 -11.77 -5.40 6.08
N TRP A 78 -11.16 -5.88 4.99
CA TRP A 78 -11.29 -5.21 3.68
C TRP A 78 -12.73 -5.21 3.17
N GLN A 79 -13.44 -6.33 3.27
CA GLN A 79 -14.83 -6.44 2.82
C GLN A 79 -15.79 -5.56 3.63
N ASN A 80 -15.48 -5.30 4.90
CA ASN A 80 -16.26 -4.41 5.75
C ASN A 80 -15.92 -2.91 5.57
N GLY A 81 -15.03 -2.58 4.63
CA GLY A 81 -14.65 -1.18 4.37
C GLY A 81 -13.66 -0.59 5.38
N ALA A 82 -13.21 -1.35 6.38
CA ALA A 82 -12.30 -0.87 7.42
C ALA A 82 -11.07 -0.16 6.84
N PRO A 83 -10.53 0.88 7.51
CA PRO A 83 -9.30 1.54 7.09
C PRO A 83 -8.17 0.55 6.82
N TRP A 84 -7.36 0.80 5.78
CA TRP A 84 -6.30 -0.13 5.36
C TRP A 84 -5.36 -0.48 6.53
N LEU A 85 -5.02 0.52 7.34
CA LEU A 85 -4.09 0.42 8.45
C LEU A 85 -4.57 -0.53 9.56
N GLU A 86 -5.88 -0.72 9.72
CA GLU A 86 -6.41 -1.69 10.68
C GLU A 86 -6.04 -3.12 10.29
N SER A 87 -6.08 -3.44 8.99
CA SER A 87 -5.66 -4.77 8.50
C SER A 87 -4.17 -5.03 8.73
N VAL A 88 -3.35 -3.99 8.63
CA VAL A 88 -1.92 -4.03 8.92
C VAL A 88 -1.69 -4.28 10.41
N ARG A 89 -2.33 -3.49 11.29
CA ARG A 89 -2.24 -3.64 12.76
C ARG A 89 -2.71 -5.01 13.22
N ALA A 90 -3.85 -5.48 12.72
CA ALA A 90 -4.41 -6.79 13.04
C ALA A 90 -3.47 -7.93 12.61
N SER A 91 -2.64 -7.72 11.57
CA SER A 91 -1.69 -8.71 11.07
C SER A 91 -0.38 -8.79 11.86
N GLN A 92 0.02 -7.74 12.57
CA GLN A 92 1.31 -7.67 13.29
C GLN A 92 1.57 -8.85 14.25
N PRO A 93 0.66 -9.27 15.15
CA PRO A 93 0.93 -10.38 16.06
C PRO A 93 1.16 -11.71 15.32
N TYR A 94 0.50 -11.91 14.18
CA TYR A 94 0.66 -13.10 13.34
C TYR A 94 2.05 -13.13 12.69
N TRP A 95 2.61 -11.99 12.31
CA TRP A 95 3.98 -11.93 11.78
C TRP A 95 5.02 -12.39 12.80
N VAL A 96 4.81 -12.06 14.08
CA VAL A 96 5.67 -12.53 15.17
C VAL A 96 5.52 -14.04 15.33
N LEU A 97 4.30 -14.55 15.43
CA LEU A 97 4.04 -15.99 15.58
C LEU A 97 4.63 -16.80 14.42
N ARG A 98 4.44 -16.33 13.18
CA ARG A 98 5.03 -16.93 11.98
C ARG A 98 6.55 -16.89 12.01
N SER A 99 7.17 -15.80 12.42
CA SER A 99 8.62 -15.72 12.54
C SER A 99 9.16 -16.74 13.56
N LEU A 100 8.45 -16.94 14.67
CA LEU A 100 8.79 -17.96 15.65
C LEU A 100 8.61 -19.39 15.12
N SER A 101 7.64 -19.62 14.25
CA SER A 101 7.44 -20.93 13.60
C SER A 101 8.62 -21.35 12.71
N ALA A 102 9.44 -20.40 12.24
CA ALA A 102 10.63 -20.71 11.46
C ALA A 102 11.72 -21.44 12.27
N LEU A 103 11.76 -21.26 13.60
CA LEU A 103 12.74 -21.90 14.47
C LEU A 103 12.63 -23.44 14.47
N PRO A 104 11.46 -24.05 14.78
CA PRO A 104 11.31 -25.50 14.68
C PRO A 104 11.45 -26.00 13.24
N ILE A 105 11.04 -25.23 12.22
CA ILE A 105 11.21 -25.63 10.81
C ILE A 105 12.70 -25.72 10.45
N ALA A 106 13.48 -24.67 10.70
CA ALA A 106 14.90 -24.63 10.40
C ALA A 106 15.67 -25.69 11.20
N THR A 107 15.36 -25.82 12.49
CA THR A 107 15.94 -26.85 13.35
C THR A 107 15.59 -28.25 12.84
N GLY A 108 14.35 -28.47 12.40
CA GLY A 108 13.89 -29.73 11.81
C GLY A 108 14.69 -30.11 10.57
N PHE A 109 14.95 -29.18 9.64
CA PHE A 109 15.80 -29.44 8.47
C PHE A 109 17.26 -29.71 8.83
N ILE A 110 17.82 -29.00 9.81
CA ILE A 110 19.19 -29.24 10.29
C ILE A 110 19.28 -30.64 10.92
N VAL A 111 18.32 -31.00 11.77
CA VAL A 111 18.27 -32.31 12.43
C VAL A 111 18.00 -33.43 11.42
N LEU A 112 17.22 -33.18 10.36
CA LEU A 112 17.04 -34.12 9.24
C LEU A 112 18.38 -34.42 8.56
N LEU A 113 19.13 -33.38 8.18
CA LEU A 113 20.43 -33.55 7.54
C LEU A 113 21.41 -34.26 8.46
N TYR A 114 21.43 -33.89 9.75
CA TYR A 114 22.20 -34.59 10.77
C TYR A 114 21.79 -36.06 10.88
N GLY A 115 20.49 -36.37 10.84
CA GLY A 115 19.97 -37.73 10.92
C GLY A 115 20.38 -38.62 9.74
N LEU A 116 20.53 -38.03 8.55
CA LEU A 116 21.01 -38.71 7.35
C LEU A 116 22.53 -38.86 7.30
N LEU A 117 23.29 -37.96 7.93
CA LEU A 117 24.75 -37.95 7.86
C LEU A 117 25.45 -38.49 9.11
N SER A 118 24.71 -38.77 10.18
CA SER A 118 25.23 -39.29 11.44
C SER A 118 24.65 -40.65 11.82
N GLY A 119 25.27 -41.31 12.80
CA GLY A 119 24.83 -42.61 13.31
C GLY A 119 25.58 -43.80 12.69
N PRO A 120 25.28 -45.02 13.15
CA PRO A 120 25.94 -46.22 12.67
C PRO A 120 25.60 -46.49 11.20
N ARG A 121 26.61 -46.82 10.39
CA ARG A 121 26.41 -47.17 8.98
C ARG A 121 25.66 -48.49 8.84
N GLY A 122 24.72 -48.55 7.90
CA GLY A 122 23.87 -49.72 7.70
C GLY A 122 22.74 -49.88 8.74
N ALA A 123 22.63 -48.99 9.72
CA ALA A 123 21.56 -49.05 10.72
C ALA A 123 20.16 -48.93 10.11
N GLY A 124 20.00 -48.20 9.00
CA GLY A 124 18.73 -48.12 8.27
C GLY A 124 18.28 -49.46 7.67
N VAL A 125 19.23 -50.31 7.26
CA VAL A 125 18.95 -51.65 6.73
C VAL A 125 18.50 -52.56 7.88
N ALA A 126 19.20 -52.51 9.02
CA ALA A 126 18.84 -53.27 10.21
C ALA A 126 17.42 -52.93 10.70
N VAL A 127 17.09 -51.64 10.79
CA VAL A 127 15.73 -51.18 11.13
C VAL A 127 14.70 -51.65 10.10
N SER A 128 15.02 -51.60 8.80
CA SER A 128 14.12 -52.06 7.73
C SER A 128 13.87 -53.57 7.74
N GLU A 129 14.84 -54.36 8.20
CA GLU A 129 14.71 -55.81 8.39
C GLU A 129 13.89 -56.15 9.63
N GLU A 130 14.05 -55.39 10.72
CA GLU A 130 13.31 -55.57 11.98
C GLU A 130 11.82 -55.23 11.84
N THR A 131 11.46 -54.20 11.07
CA THR A 131 10.06 -53.83 10.79
C THR A 131 9.38 -54.74 9.75
N ARG A 132 10.13 -55.64 9.11
CA ARG A 132 9.56 -56.62 8.18
C ARG A 132 8.83 -57.68 9.01
N LEU A 133 7.48 -57.64 9.02
CA LEU A 133 6.64 -58.64 9.70
C LEU A 133 7.19 -60.06 9.45
N PRO A 134 7.30 -60.91 10.48
CA PRO A 134 7.64 -62.31 10.28
C PRO A 134 6.65 -62.87 9.27
N GLN A 135 7.12 -63.29 8.10
CA GLN A 135 6.28 -64.05 7.19
C GLN A 135 5.94 -65.34 7.92
N THR A 136 4.74 -65.43 8.49
CA THR A 136 4.19 -66.70 8.91
C THR A 136 4.14 -67.55 7.64
N PRO A 137 4.87 -68.70 7.58
CA PRO A 137 4.79 -69.56 6.41
C PRO A 137 3.33 -69.97 6.29
N ALA A 138 2.68 -69.58 5.18
CA ALA A 138 1.30 -69.90 4.92
C ALA A 138 1.11 -71.42 5.04
N LYS A 139 0.40 -71.88 6.08
CA LYS A 139 -0.04 -73.26 6.18
C LYS A 139 -1.08 -73.47 5.09
N ASN A 140 -0.65 -74.16 4.03
CA ASN A 140 -1.35 -74.49 2.80
C ASN A 140 -1.24 -73.40 1.72
N PRO A 141 -0.49 -73.64 0.62
CA PRO A 141 -0.63 -72.81 -0.55
C PRO A 141 -2.05 -73.00 -1.10
N PRO A 142 -2.82 -71.93 -1.37
CA PRO A 142 -4.07 -72.09 -2.11
C PRO A 142 -3.75 -72.72 -3.47
N ALA A 143 -4.61 -73.64 -3.90
CA ALA A 143 -4.54 -74.23 -5.24
C ALA A 143 -4.38 -73.10 -6.26
N LYS A 144 -3.39 -73.24 -7.15
CA LYS A 144 -3.09 -72.28 -8.22
C LYS A 144 -4.29 -72.18 -9.16
N THR A 145 -5.25 -71.31 -8.84
CA THR A 145 -6.18 -70.78 -9.82
C THR A 145 -5.37 -69.96 -10.82
N GLU A 146 -5.57 -70.22 -12.12
CA GLU A 146 -4.92 -69.57 -13.27
C GLU A 146 -5.23 -68.06 -13.42
N ALA A 147 -5.45 -67.35 -12.32
CA ALA A 147 -5.78 -65.93 -12.29
C ALA A 147 -4.77 -65.10 -11.48
N MET A 148 -3.62 -65.65 -11.08
CA MET A 148 -2.51 -64.83 -10.57
C MET A 148 -1.73 -64.28 -11.77
N ARG A 149 -2.26 -63.22 -12.38
CA ARG A 149 -1.56 -62.37 -13.36
C ARG A 149 -0.15 -62.14 -12.85
N ASP A 150 0.84 -62.50 -13.69
CA ASP A 150 2.26 -62.25 -13.45
C ASP A 150 2.45 -60.87 -12.77
N PRO A 151 2.87 -60.82 -11.50
CA PRO A 151 2.95 -59.56 -10.76
C PRO A 151 3.92 -58.59 -11.43
N ALA A 152 4.95 -59.07 -12.13
CA ALA A 152 5.84 -58.22 -12.92
C ALA A 152 5.15 -57.61 -14.14
N ARG A 153 4.23 -58.34 -14.79
CA ARG A 153 3.37 -57.83 -15.86
C ARG A 153 2.33 -56.86 -15.34
N ALA A 154 1.72 -57.12 -14.18
CA ALA A 154 0.77 -56.21 -13.54
C ALA A 154 1.45 -54.88 -13.15
N LEU A 155 2.66 -54.94 -12.57
CA LEU A 155 3.49 -53.76 -12.27
C LEU A 155 3.93 -53.03 -13.54
N ARG A 156 4.33 -53.73 -14.60
CA ARG A 156 4.72 -53.08 -15.87
C ARG A 156 3.52 -52.38 -16.53
N MET A 157 2.36 -53.02 -16.52
CA MET A 157 1.11 -52.43 -17.01
C MET A 157 0.69 -51.24 -16.14
N SER A 158 0.86 -51.29 -14.82
CA SER A 158 0.54 -50.15 -13.95
C SER A 158 1.48 -48.97 -14.23
N TYR A 159 2.78 -49.20 -14.44
CA TYR A 159 3.71 -48.14 -14.83
C TYR A 159 3.37 -47.52 -16.19
N ILE A 160 3.01 -48.34 -17.19
CA ILE A 160 2.59 -47.84 -18.51
C ILE A 160 1.31 -47.03 -18.40
N VAL A 161 0.28 -47.55 -17.73
CA VAL A 161 -1.00 -46.87 -17.54
C VAL A 161 -0.80 -45.56 -16.78
N ALA A 162 -0.04 -45.57 -15.69
CA ALA A 162 0.27 -44.37 -14.91
C ALA A 162 1.06 -43.34 -15.73
N SER A 163 2.01 -43.77 -16.55
CA SER A 163 2.80 -42.88 -17.40
C SER A 163 1.95 -42.24 -18.50
N VAL A 164 1.12 -43.03 -19.19
CA VAL A 164 0.21 -42.54 -20.23
C VAL A 164 -0.84 -41.60 -19.62
N ALA A 165 -1.44 -41.99 -18.50
CA ALA A 165 -2.40 -41.15 -17.78
C ALA A 165 -1.75 -39.84 -17.30
N GLY A 166 -0.52 -39.91 -16.78
CA GLY A 166 0.24 -38.74 -16.34
C GLY A 166 0.54 -37.76 -17.49
N VAL A 167 1.02 -38.27 -18.63
CA VAL A 167 1.27 -37.45 -19.83
C VAL A 167 -0.03 -36.87 -20.39
N ALA A 168 -1.09 -37.68 -20.48
CA ALA A 168 -2.39 -37.21 -20.97
C ALA A 168 -2.98 -36.13 -20.04
N PHE A 169 -2.93 -36.34 -18.72
CA PHE A 169 -3.35 -35.36 -17.73
C PHE A 169 -2.53 -34.08 -17.81
N PHE A 170 -1.20 -34.18 -17.98
CA PHE A 170 -0.33 -33.03 -18.17
C PHE A 170 -0.71 -32.22 -19.42
N VAL A 171 -0.85 -32.88 -20.58
CA VAL A 171 -1.25 -32.22 -21.84
C VAL A 171 -2.62 -31.57 -21.70
N PHE A 172 -3.59 -32.27 -21.11
CA PHE A 172 -4.93 -31.75 -20.84
C PHE A 172 -4.87 -30.53 -19.92
N SER A 173 -4.16 -30.63 -18.79
CA SER A 173 -4.02 -29.56 -17.81
C SER A 173 -3.34 -28.33 -18.39
N VAL A 174 -2.25 -28.50 -19.17
CA VAL A 174 -1.55 -27.38 -19.82
C VAL A 174 -2.43 -26.71 -20.87
N SER A 175 -3.19 -27.49 -21.64
CA SER A 175 -4.11 -26.95 -22.64
C SER A 175 -5.25 -26.17 -21.98
N LEU A 176 -5.86 -26.74 -20.95
CA LEU A 176 -7.01 -26.18 -20.23
C LEU A 176 -6.65 -24.95 -19.38
N LEU A 177 -5.52 -24.98 -18.68
CA LEU A 177 -5.14 -23.92 -17.72
C LEU A 177 -4.15 -22.92 -18.30
N GLY A 178 -3.47 -23.23 -19.41
CA GLY A 178 -2.46 -22.37 -20.02
C GLY A 178 -2.84 -21.89 -21.42
N VAL A 179 -3.01 -22.81 -22.37
CA VAL A 179 -3.18 -22.47 -23.79
C VAL A 179 -4.53 -21.79 -24.07
N ILE A 180 -5.63 -22.39 -23.60
CA ILE A 180 -6.98 -21.86 -23.82
C ILE A 180 -7.13 -20.47 -23.15
N PRO A 181 -6.80 -20.28 -21.86
CA PRO A 181 -6.89 -18.97 -21.23
C PRO A 181 -6.00 -17.92 -21.90
N ARG A 182 -4.79 -18.29 -22.34
CA ARG A 182 -3.89 -17.37 -23.07
C ARG A 182 -4.53 -16.85 -24.36
N GLU A 183 -5.15 -17.72 -25.15
CA GLU A 183 -5.79 -17.32 -26.39
C GLU A 183 -7.00 -16.41 -26.14
N ILE A 184 -7.83 -16.74 -25.14
CA ILE A 184 -8.95 -15.89 -24.69
C ILE A 184 -8.43 -14.51 -24.27
N LEU A 185 -7.39 -14.48 -23.44
CA LEU A 185 -6.79 -13.24 -22.94
C LEU A 185 -6.20 -12.41 -24.08
N SER A 186 -5.46 -13.04 -25.00
CA SER A 186 -4.87 -12.35 -26.16
C SER A 186 -5.94 -11.65 -26.99
N ARG A 187 -7.07 -12.32 -27.24
CA ARG A 187 -8.22 -11.72 -27.94
C ARG A 187 -8.82 -10.56 -27.16
N GLN A 188 -9.12 -10.75 -25.87
CA GLN A 188 -9.65 -9.69 -25.01
C GLN A 188 -8.72 -8.47 -24.96
N THR A 189 -7.41 -8.67 -24.80
CA THR A 189 -6.45 -7.56 -24.72
C THR A 189 -6.30 -6.78 -26.02
N THR A 190 -6.47 -7.46 -27.17
CA THR A 190 -6.41 -6.81 -28.49
C THR A 190 -7.67 -5.99 -28.74
N VAL A 191 -8.81 -6.45 -28.24
CA VAL A 191 -10.10 -5.77 -28.38
C VAL A 191 -10.24 -4.57 -27.43
N LEU A 192 -9.75 -4.70 -26.20
CA LEU A 192 -9.92 -3.68 -25.15
C LEU A 192 -8.81 -2.63 -25.12
N GLY A 193 -7.60 -2.96 -25.59
CA GLY A 193 -6.47 -2.04 -25.56
C GLY A 193 -6.56 -0.94 -26.62
N PRO A 194 -5.97 0.25 -26.37
CA PRO A 194 -5.86 1.29 -27.38
C PRO A 194 -4.99 0.82 -28.57
N GLN A 195 -5.24 1.38 -29.75
CA GLN A 195 -4.49 1.04 -30.98
C GLN A 195 -3.03 1.53 -30.93
N GLN A 196 -2.75 2.58 -30.16
CA GLN A 196 -1.42 3.17 -30.03
C GLN A 196 -0.76 2.72 -28.72
N GLU A 197 0.51 2.32 -28.80
CA GLU A 197 1.30 2.01 -27.62
C GLU A 197 1.59 3.28 -26.81
N LEU A 198 1.56 3.15 -25.48
CA LEU A 198 1.85 4.22 -24.53
C LEU A 198 3.19 3.91 -23.84
N PRO A 199 4.33 4.10 -24.53
CA PRO A 199 5.62 3.75 -23.97
C PRO A 199 5.95 4.62 -22.76
N LEU A 200 6.58 4.00 -21.77
CA LEU A 200 7.15 4.72 -20.64
C LEU A 200 8.33 5.58 -21.12
N SER A 201 8.47 6.78 -20.54
CA SER A 201 9.64 7.62 -20.75
C SER A 201 10.92 6.93 -20.21
N PRO A 202 12.13 7.37 -20.60
CA PRO A 202 13.36 6.79 -20.06
C PRO A 202 13.47 6.86 -18.53
N ALA A 203 12.91 7.89 -17.89
CA ALA A 203 12.87 8.01 -16.43
C ALA A 203 11.90 7.01 -15.80
N GLU A 204 10.71 6.87 -16.40
CA GLU A 204 9.68 5.93 -15.94
C GLU A 204 10.11 4.47 -16.12
N LEU A 205 10.82 4.14 -17.20
CA LEU A 205 11.42 2.82 -17.40
C LEU A 205 12.43 2.48 -16.31
N ARG A 206 13.35 3.40 -16.00
CA ARG A 206 14.30 3.21 -14.88
C ARG A 206 13.58 3.12 -13.55
N GLY A 207 12.53 3.91 -13.34
CA GLY A 207 11.69 3.85 -12.15
C GLY A 207 11.00 2.49 -11.98
N ARG A 208 10.52 1.91 -13.07
CA ARG A 208 9.94 0.56 -13.12
C ARG A 208 10.98 -0.50 -12.79
N ASP A 209 12.19 -0.38 -13.32
CA ASP A 209 13.30 -1.28 -12.99
C ASP A 209 13.68 -1.20 -11.50
N ILE A 210 13.65 0.01 -10.92
CA ILE A 210 13.84 0.21 -9.48
C ILE A 210 12.69 -0.44 -8.70
N TYR A 211 11.43 -0.21 -9.09
CA TYR A 211 10.26 -0.82 -8.45
C TYR A 211 10.36 -2.36 -8.42
N ALA A 212 10.84 -2.96 -9.52
CA ALA A 212 11.09 -4.39 -9.62
C ALA A 212 12.24 -4.84 -8.71
N ARG A 213 13.38 -4.14 -8.77
CA ARG A 213 14.60 -4.46 -8.02
C ARG A 213 14.37 -4.40 -6.51
N GLU A 214 13.66 -3.38 -6.03
CA GLU A 214 13.33 -3.22 -4.60
C GLU A 214 12.21 -4.17 -4.14
N GLY A 215 11.58 -4.91 -5.07
CA GLY A 215 10.55 -5.89 -4.73
C GLY A 215 9.24 -5.26 -4.27
N CYS A 216 8.92 -4.04 -4.71
CA CYS A 216 7.70 -3.33 -4.32
C CYS A 216 6.43 -4.15 -4.62
N ALA A 217 6.44 -4.92 -5.73
CA ALA A 217 5.35 -5.82 -6.13
C ALA A 217 5.04 -6.96 -5.14
N TYR A 218 5.94 -7.28 -4.20
CA TYR A 218 5.68 -8.27 -3.14
C TYR A 218 4.79 -7.73 -2.02
N CYS A 219 4.65 -6.41 -1.91
CA CYS A 219 3.83 -5.74 -0.91
C CYS A 219 2.65 -4.98 -1.52
N HIS A 220 2.84 -4.43 -2.71
CA HIS A 220 1.90 -3.59 -3.43
C HIS A 220 1.51 -4.25 -4.75
N THR A 221 0.25 -4.69 -4.86
CA THR A 221 -0.28 -5.21 -6.11
C THR A 221 -0.50 -4.08 -7.12
N GLN A 222 -0.49 -4.43 -8.40
CA GLN A 222 -0.97 -3.59 -9.48
C GLN A 222 -2.10 -4.35 -10.20
N GLN A 223 -3.10 -4.76 -9.42
CA GLN A 223 -4.27 -5.46 -9.90
C GLN A 223 -5.46 -5.24 -8.97
N ILE A 224 -6.37 -4.36 -9.36
CA ILE A 224 -7.63 -4.12 -8.65
C ILE A 224 -8.62 -5.24 -8.97
N ARG A 225 -9.23 -5.83 -7.94
CA ARG A 225 -10.16 -6.96 -8.09
C ARG A 225 -11.57 -6.46 -8.42
N TYR A 226 -12.35 -7.34 -9.04
CA TYR A 226 -13.78 -7.17 -9.31
C TYR A 226 -14.61 -7.40 -8.04
N THR A 227 -14.41 -6.55 -7.02
CA THR A 227 -15.13 -6.57 -5.74
C THR A 227 -15.42 -5.16 -5.28
N ASP A 228 -16.61 -4.92 -4.73
CA ASP A 228 -17.04 -3.59 -4.28
C ASP A 228 -16.03 -2.93 -3.31
N ALA A 229 -15.45 -3.71 -2.39
CA ALA A 229 -14.45 -3.23 -1.44
C ALA A 229 -13.11 -2.77 -2.08
N ASP A 230 -12.69 -3.41 -3.16
CA ASP A 230 -11.51 -2.95 -3.93
C ASP A 230 -11.89 -1.74 -4.78
N MET A 231 -13.08 -1.75 -5.36
CA MET A 231 -13.55 -0.70 -6.26
C MET A 231 -13.76 0.62 -5.53
N SER A 232 -14.36 0.59 -4.34
CA SER A 232 -14.55 1.78 -3.50
C SER A 232 -13.24 2.37 -3.00
N ARG A 233 -12.18 1.55 -2.88
CA ARG A 233 -10.89 1.98 -2.33
C ARG A 233 -9.89 2.40 -3.41
N PHE A 234 -9.82 1.66 -4.52
CA PHE A 234 -8.77 1.81 -5.53
C PHE A 234 -9.29 2.26 -6.90
N GLY A 235 -10.60 2.18 -7.15
CA GLY A 235 -11.23 2.56 -8.42
C GLY A 235 -11.58 1.38 -9.32
N ALA A 236 -11.74 1.61 -10.63
CA ALA A 236 -12.19 0.56 -11.54
C ALA A 236 -11.26 -0.67 -11.53
N PRO A 237 -11.82 -1.90 -11.58
CA PRO A 237 -11.04 -3.12 -11.66
C PRO A 237 -10.04 -3.09 -12.82
N THR A 238 -8.88 -3.71 -12.63
CA THR A 238 -7.82 -3.69 -13.65
C THR A 238 -8.18 -4.61 -14.80
N LEU A 239 -8.24 -4.07 -16.01
CA LEU A 239 -8.41 -4.85 -17.22
C LEU A 239 -7.07 -5.43 -17.69
N ALA A 240 -7.10 -6.63 -18.25
CA ALA A 240 -5.89 -7.35 -18.65
C ALA A 240 -5.02 -6.61 -19.67
N TRP A 241 -5.61 -5.76 -20.51
CA TRP A 241 -4.87 -5.04 -21.55
C TRP A 241 -3.94 -3.97 -20.97
N GLU A 242 -4.23 -3.48 -19.76
CA GLU A 242 -3.48 -2.39 -19.14
C GLU A 242 -2.04 -2.80 -18.82
N GLY A 243 -1.85 -4.07 -18.46
CA GLY A 243 -0.53 -4.68 -18.25
C GLY A 243 0.01 -5.41 -19.48
N ARG A 244 -0.59 -5.24 -20.68
CA ARG A 244 -0.20 -6.00 -21.89
C ARG A 244 1.29 -5.85 -22.23
N PHE A 245 1.83 -4.66 -21.99
CA PHE A 245 3.23 -4.32 -22.29
C PHE A 245 4.15 -4.42 -21.07
N ASP A 246 3.62 -4.84 -19.93
CA ASP A 246 4.41 -5.01 -18.72
C ASP A 246 5.16 -6.34 -18.73
N TYR A 247 6.45 -6.27 -19.05
CA TYR A 247 7.36 -7.42 -18.98
C TYR A 247 8.61 -7.13 -18.12
N PRO A 248 8.91 -7.94 -17.09
CA PRO A 248 7.97 -8.86 -16.42
C PRO A 248 6.81 -8.07 -15.79
N HIS A 249 5.65 -8.71 -15.58
CA HIS A 249 4.48 -8.02 -15.03
C HIS A 249 4.63 -7.67 -13.54
N MET A 250 3.97 -6.60 -13.09
CA MET A 250 4.04 -6.09 -11.70
C MET A 250 2.76 -6.33 -10.87
N LEU A 251 1.89 -7.24 -11.31
CA LEU A 251 0.57 -7.50 -10.71
C LEU A 251 0.61 -7.78 -9.19
N GLY A 252 1.70 -8.37 -8.69
CA GLY A 252 1.82 -8.82 -7.30
C GLY A 252 0.98 -10.08 -7.00
N THR A 253 1.16 -10.65 -5.82
CA THR A 253 0.48 -11.90 -5.40
C THR A 253 -0.10 -11.84 -3.99
N ARG A 254 0.26 -10.82 -3.20
CA ARG A 254 -0.34 -10.51 -1.91
C ARG A 254 -0.31 -9.00 -1.67
N ARG A 255 -1.14 -8.53 -0.73
CA ARG A 255 -1.14 -7.14 -0.28
C ARG A 255 -0.72 -7.05 1.19
N ILE A 256 0.35 -6.30 1.44
CA ILE A 256 0.65 -5.73 2.76
C ILE A 256 0.36 -4.23 2.72
N GLY A 257 0.85 -3.59 1.65
CA GLY A 257 0.49 -2.22 1.30
C GLY A 257 -0.72 -2.20 0.36
N PRO A 258 -1.33 -1.02 0.17
CA PRO A 258 -2.44 -0.82 -0.76
C PRO A 258 -2.06 -1.18 -2.20
N ASP A 259 -3.07 -1.45 -3.03
CA ASP A 259 -2.89 -1.59 -4.49
C ASP A 259 -2.47 -0.25 -5.10
N LEU A 260 -1.57 -0.29 -6.08
CA LEU A 260 -1.01 0.91 -6.70
C LEU A 260 -1.45 1.12 -8.16
N SER A 261 -2.32 0.28 -8.73
CA SER A 261 -2.77 0.36 -10.14
C SER A 261 -3.28 1.73 -10.58
N ARG A 262 -3.72 2.55 -9.62
CA ARG A 262 -4.35 3.87 -9.81
C ARG A 262 -3.73 4.93 -8.90
N ALA A 263 -2.49 4.71 -8.45
CA ALA A 263 -1.84 5.57 -7.46
C ALA A 263 -1.30 6.89 -8.03
N GLY A 264 -1.14 7.02 -9.35
CA GLY A 264 -0.64 8.26 -9.95
C GLY A 264 -1.52 9.46 -9.60
N GLY A 265 -0.93 10.58 -9.19
CA GLY A 265 -1.65 11.79 -8.81
C GLY A 265 -2.55 11.70 -7.56
N THR A 266 -2.51 10.60 -6.80
CA THR A 266 -3.28 10.46 -5.54
C THR A 266 -2.65 11.20 -4.37
N ARG A 267 -1.32 11.33 -4.35
CA ARG A 267 -0.52 12.04 -3.34
C ARG A 267 0.47 12.97 -4.04
N THR A 268 0.95 14.01 -3.35
CA THR A 268 1.92 14.94 -3.96
C THR A 268 3.28 14.27 -4.12
N GLN A 269 4.08 14.74 -5.08
CA GLN A 269 5.46 14.25 -5.26
C GLN A 269 6.29 14.41 -3.97
N GLN A 270 6.15 15.52 -3.25
CA GLN A 270 6.84 15.74 -1.99
C GLN A 270 6.41 14.73 -0.91
N TRP A 271 5.11 14.40 -0.84
CA TRP A 271 4.63 13.33 0.04
C TRP A 271 5.25 11.98 -0.34
N GLN A 272 5.30 11.64 -1.62
CA GLN A 272 5.91 10.38 -2.10
C GLN A 272 7.39 10.29 -1.74
N LEU A 273 8.15 11.39 -1.89
CA LEU A 273 9.56 11.46 -1.53
C LEU A 273 9.77 11.31 -0.02
N ALA A 274 8.97 12.01 0.80
CA ALA A 274 8.99 11.85 2.25
C ALA A 274 8.62 10.43 2.68
N HIS A 275 7.61 9.82 2.04
CA HIS A 275 7.20 8.45 2.29
C HIS A 275 8.30 7.44 1.92
N LEU A 276 9.01 7.61 0.80
CA LEU A 276 10.14 6.75 0.44
C LEU A 276 11.33 6.91 1.41
N TYR A 277 11.64 8.14 1.82
CA TYR A 277 12.74 8.43 2.72
C TYR A 277 12.52 7.84 4.11
N ALA A 278 11.35 8.10 4.71
CA ALA A 278 10.98 7.66 6.04
C ALA A 278 9.46 7.36 6.11
N PRO A 279 9.00 6.15 5.72
CA PRO A 279 7.57 5.85 5.63
C PRO A 279 6.80 6.10 6.93
N ARG A 280 7.45 5.80 8.07
CA ARG A 280 6.91 5.98 9.42
C ARG A 280 6.82 7.44 9.87
N SER A 281 7.46 8.38 9.18
CA SER A 281 7.29 9.80 9.49
C SER A 281 6.02 10.39 8.90
N VAL A 282 5.48 9.80 7.83
CA VAL A 282 4.23 10.27 7.19
C VAL A 282 3.05 9.33 7.46
N VAL A 283 3.32 8.04 7.69
CA VAL A 283 2.33 7.03 8.07
C VAL A 283 2.90 6.27 9.28
N PRO A 284 2.62 6.71 10.52
CA PRO A 284 3.29 6.22 11.73
C PRO A 284 3.31 4.69 11.91
N GLN A 285 2.23 4.01 11.50
CA GLN A 285 2.10 2.55 11.60
C GLN A 285 2.51 1.81 10.33
N SER A 286 3.20 2.49 9.40
CA SER A 286 3.69 1.86 8.17
C SER A 286 4.71 0.79 8.47
N VAL A 287 4.57 -0.33 7.78
CA VAL A 287 5.49 -1.48 7.80
C VAL A 287 6.37 -1.50 6.55
N MET A 288 6.23 -0.49 5.69
CA MET A 288 7.06 -0.30 4.51
C MET A 288 8.52 -0.04 4.93
N PRO A 289 9.51 -0.72 4.31
CA PRO A 289 10.92 -0.39 4.50
C PRO A 289 11.23 1.05 4.08
N ALA A 290 12.22 1.66 4.74
CA ALA A 290 12.70 2.98 4.35
C ALA A 290 13.76 2.86 3.24
N TYR A 291 13.78 3.81 2.30
CA TYR A 291 14.75 3.90 1.19
C TYR A 291 15.63 5.16 1.27
N PRO A 292 16.27 5.47 2.42
CA PRO A 292 17.07 6.70 2.56
C PRO A 292 18.29 6.74 1.62
N HIS A 293 18.73 5.59 1.12
CA HIS A 293 19.83 5.48 0.17
C HIS A 293 19.50 6.06 -1.22
N PHE A 294 18.23 6.33 -1.53
CA PHE A 294 17.83 7.11 -2.72
C PHE A 294 17.92 8.62 -2.50
N PHE A 295 18.44 9.07 -1.37
CA PHE A 295 18.54 10.47 -0.98
C PHE A 295 19.96 10.79 -0.52
N GLU A 296 20.31 12.08 -0.47
CA GLU A 296 21.58 12.51 0.11
C GLU A 296 21.50 12.46 1.64
N ASP A 297 20.75 13.39 2.23
CA ASP A 297 20.55 13.53 3.68
C ASP A 297 19.11 13.93 4.07
N SER A 298 18.25 14.27 3.10
CA SER A 298 16.84 14.62 3.35
C SER A 298 15.95 14.29 2.14
N PRO A 299 14.62 14.16 2.36
CA PRO A 299 13.65 13.91 1.27
C PRO A 299 13.58 15.03 0.23
N GLN A 300 14.12 16.21 0.51
CA GLN A 300 14.20 17.38 -0.38
C GLN A 300 15.44 17.32 -1.27
N ARG A 301 16.35 16.39 -1.00
CA ARG A 301 17.55 16.13 -1.80
C ARG A 301 17.50 14.71 -2.37
N PRO A 302 16.49 14.40 -3.20
CA PRO A 302 16.37 13.10 -3.84
C PRO A 302 17.48 12.90 -4.87
N ARG A 303 18.04 11.70 -4.90
CA ARG A 303 18.86 11.24 -6.02
C ARG A 303 17.96 10.85 -7.19
N ARG A 304 18.58 10.55 -8.33
CA ARG A 304 17.86 10.13 -9.54
C ARG A 304 16.96 8.92 -9.27
N GLU A 305 17.37 7.98 -8.42
CA GLU A 305 16.59 6.77 -8.12
C GLU A 305 15.22 7.10 -7.52
N ALA A 306 15.17 8.01 -6.54
CA ALA A 306 13.90 8.46 -5.95
C ALA A 306 13.03 9.17 -6.99
N LEU A 307 13.61 10.05 -7.81
CA LEU A 307 12.89 10.78 -8.85
C LEU A 307 12.33 9.85 -9.93
N ASP A 308 13.13 8.91 -10.42
CA ASP A 308 12.73 7.93 -11.43
C ASP A 308 11.63 7.00 -10.87
N LEU A 309 11.76 6.52 -9.63
CA LEU A 309 10.73 5.69 -8.98
C LEU A 309 9.41 6.46 -8.84
N VAL A 310 9.44 7.71 -8.37
CA VAL A 310 8.22 8.53 -8.30
C VAL A 310 7.65 8.78 -9.70
N ALA A 311 8.48 9.04 -10.71
CA ALA A 311 8.02 9.16 -12.09
C ALA A 311 7.27 7.91 -12.56
N TYR A 312 7.76 6.71 -12.23
CA TYR A 312 7.04 5.46 -12.50
C TYR A 312 5.70 5.36 -11.75
N LEU A 313 5.67 5.68 -10.46
CA LEU A 313 4.43 5.67 -9.67
C LEU A 313 3.36 6.61 -10.24
N GLU A 314 3.76 7.77 -10.75
CA GLU A 314 2.86 8.72 -11.43
C GLU A 314 2.28 8.18 -12.75
N THR A 315 2.85 7.12 -13.32
CA THR A 315 2.30 6.47 -14.52
C THR A 315 1.13 5.53 -14.22
N LEU A 316 0.98 5.09 -12.96
CA LEU A 316 0.02 4.07 -12.59
C LEU A 316 -1.42 4.61 -12.67
N GLY A 317 -2.18 4.09 -13.64
CA GLY A 317 -3.52 4.56 -13.99
C GLY A 317 -3.58 5.37 -15.29
N ARG A 318 -2.43 5.82 -15.81
CA ARG A 318 -2.36 6.66 -17.02
C ARG A 318 -2.83 5.96 -18.28
N ALA A 319 -2.53 4.67 -18.44
CA ALA A 319 -2.98 3.90 -19.60
C ALA A 319 -4.52 3.91 -19.71
N ARG A 320 -5.18 3.78 -18.56
CA ARG A 320 -6.64 3.84 -18.44
C ARG A 320 -7.15 5.25 -18.77
N ASP A 321 -6.55 6.29 -18.18
CA ASP A 321 -6.90 7.70 -18.45
C ASP A 321 -6.87 8.03 -19.95
N LEU A 322 -5.83 7.58 -20.66
CA LEU A 322 -5.62 7.88 -22.08
C LEU A 322 -6.52 7.06 -23.02
N ALA A 323 -7.00 5.90 -22.58
CA ALA A 323 -7.91 5.09 -23.38
C ALA A 323 -9.38 5.53 -23.24
N TRP A 324 -9.70 6.43 -22.31
CA TRP A 324 -11.07 6.86 -22.03
C TRP A 324 -11.44 8.18 -22.72
N PRO A 325 -12.71 8.36 -23.13
CA PRO A 325 -13.83 7.41 -23.08
C PRO A 325 -13.91 6.43 -24.26
N GLU A 326 -13.18 6.67 -25.35
CA GLU A 326 -13.38 5.98 -26.63
C GLU A 326 -13.07 4.48 -26.55
N GLY A 327 -12.00 4.10 -25.84
CA GLY A 327 -11.62 2.71 -25.59
C GLY A 327 -12.65 1.96 -24.78
N ASP A 328 -13.33 2.63 -23.84
CA ASP A 328 -14.41 2.01 -23.06
C ASP A 328 -15.68 1.83 -23.89
N ILE A 329 -16.03 2.82 -24.72
CA ILE A 329 -17.13 2.70 -25.67
C ILE A 329 -16.88 1.51 -26.61
N ALA A 330 -15.68 1.42 -27.19
CA ALA A 330 -15.29 0.32 -28.07
C ALA A 330 -15.30 -1.03 -27.33
N GLY A 331 -14.75 -1.10 -26.12
CA GLY A 331 -14.72 -2.30 -25.30
C GLY A 331 -16.12 -2.80 -24.93
N ARG A 332 -17.04 -1.89 -24.57
CA ARG A 332 -18.44 -2.24 -24.26
C ARG A 332 -19.15 -2.85 -25.46
N ALA A 333 -18.96 -2.27 -26.65
CA ALA A 333 -19.54 -2.77 -27.88
C ALA A 333 -18.96 -4.14 -28.28
N ALA A 334 -17.67 -4.37 -28.02
CA ALA A 334 -17.00 -5.59 -28.44
C ALA A 334 -17.15 -6.77 -27.47
N LEU A 335 -17.42 -6.52 -26.18
CA LEU A 335 -17.62 -7.56 -25.16
C LEU A 335 -18.95 -7.41 -24.40
N PRO A 336 -20.12 -7.38 -25.09
CA PRO A 336 -21.41 -7.10 -24.45
C PRO A 336 -21.82 -8.14 -23.40
N ASN A 337 -21.31 -9.37 -23.49
CA ASN A 337 -21.67 -10.49 -22.61
C ASN A 337 -20.61 -10.81 -21.56
N ASP A 338 -19.51 -10.05 -21.48
CA ASP A 338 -18.47 -10.25 -20.47
C ASP A 338 -18.78 -9.40 -19.24
N GLU A 339 -19.50 -9.97 -18.28
CA GLU A 339 -19.96 -9.26 -17.07
C GLU A 339 -18.81 -8.60 -16.29
N ARG A 340 -17.62 -9.23 -16.24
CA ARG A 340 -16.46 -8.66 -15.53
C ARG A 340 -15.87 -7.48 -16.29
N ALA A 341 -15.69 -7.61 -17.60
CA ALA A 341 -15.25 -6.49 -18.41
C ALA A 341 -16.26 -5.34 -18.30
N GLN A 342 -17.56 -5.63 -18.41
CA GLN A 342 -18.63 -4.65 -18.27
C GLN A 342 -18.63 -3.97 -16.90
N LEU A 343 -18.34 -4.68 -15.80
CA LEU A 343 -18.22 -4.08 -14.47
C LEU A 343 -17.13 -2.99 -14.44
N SER A 344 -15.99 -3.22 -15.09
CA SER A 344 -14.92 -2.23 -15.17
C SER A 344 -15.21 -1.11 -16.18
N LEU A 345 -15.87 -1.43 -17.28
CA LEU A 345 -16.13 -0.49 -18.38
C LEU A 345 -17.35 0.41 -18.12
N ASN A 346 -18.26 0.01 -17.25
CA ASN A 346 -19.46 0.78 -16.89
C ASN A 346 -19.29 1.62 -15.61
N MET A 347 -18.07 1.71 -15.09
CA MET A 347 -17.77 2.63 -14.00
C MET A 347 -18.04 4.06 -14.45
N GLU A 348 -18.84 4.78 -13.67
CA GLU A 348 -19.11 6.21 -13.88
C GLU A 348 -17.81 7.03 -13.77
N GLU A 349 -16.92 6.58 -12.87
CA GLU A 349 -15.61 7.17 -12.63
C GLU A 349 -14.49 6.14 -12.88
N LEU A 350 -13.68 6.39 -13.90
CA LEU A 350 -12.72 5.44 -14.46
C LEU A 350 -11.58 5.05 -13.49
N ASN A 351 -10.92 6.06 -12.94
CA ASN A 351 -9.81 5.90 -12.01
C ASN A 351 -10.26 6.26 -10.60
N ALA A 352 -11.50 5.88 -10.23
CA ALA A 352 -12.24 6.12 -8.98
C ALA A 352 -11.54 5.76 -7.68
N HIS A 353 -10.21 5.70 -7.65
CA HIS A 353 -9.47 6.07 -6.46
C HIS A 353 -10.07 7.38 -5.95
N PRO A 354 -10.71 7.40 -4.75
CA PRO A 354 -11.50 8.55 -4.36
C PRO A 354 -10.64 9.82 -4.24
N ALA A 355 -9.33 9.65 -3.97
CA ALA A 355 -8.35 10.72 -4.03
C ALA A 355 -8.15 11.42 -5.39
N ARG A 356 -8.49 10.79 -6.53
CA ARG A 356 -8.38 11.39 -7.88
C ARG A 356 -9.71 11.89 -8.43
N THR A 357 -10.80 11.15 -8.25
CA THR A 357 -12.03 11.37 -9.03
C THR A 357 -12.96 12.41 -8.46
N ARG A 358 -12.90 12.62 -7.15
CA ARG A 358 -13.54 13.78 -6.54
C ARG A 358 -12.91 15.06 -7.12
N PRO A 359 -13.70 16.00 -7.69
CA PRO A 359 -13.16 17.18 -8.38
C PRO A 359 -12.20 17.98 -7.50
N ARG A 360 -11.17 18.58 -8.12
CA ARG A 360 -10.39 19.63 -7.45
C ARG A 360 -11.16 20.95 -7.55
N GLY A 361 -11.13 21.74 -6.48
CA GLY A 361 -11.87 22.98 -6.35
C GLY A 361 -13.30 22.78 -5.83
N GLY A 362 -13.81 23.80 -5.15
CA GLY A 362 -15.15 23.81 -4.56
C GLY A 362 -15.39 22.67 -3.58
N ALA A 363 -14.65 22.65 -2.45
CA ALA A 363 -14.82 21.58 -1.48
C ALA A 363 -16.29 21.49 -1.02
N PRO A 364 -16.83 20.26 -0.86
CA PRO A 364 -18.17 20.09 -0.34
C PRO A 364 -18.25 20.64 1.09
N ALA A 365 -19.39 21.20 1.44
CA ALA A 365 -19.67 21.56 2.83
C ALA A 365 -19.59 20.30 3.70
N MET A 366 -18.75 20.37 4.74
CA MET A 366 -18.63 19.29 5.71
C MET A 366 -19.70 19.43 6.79
N PRO A 367 -20.28 18.32 7.28
CA PRO A 367 -21.19 18.39 8.42
C PRO A 367 -20.46 18.92 9.66
N ALA A 368 -21.14 19.75 10.45
CA ALA A 368 -20.61 20.15 11.75
C ALA A 368 -20.66 18.95 12.70
N VAL A 369 -19.50 18.54 13.22
CA VAL A 369 -19.35 17.41 14.13
C VAL A 369 -18.52 17.79 15.35
N ALA A 370 -18.81 17.16 16.49
CA ALA A 370 -18.00 17.32 17.69
C ALA A 370 -16.71 16.48 17.60
N VAL A 371 -15.67 16.89 18.33
CA VAL A 371 -14.44 16.11 18.47
C VAL A 371 -14.77 14.73 19.05
N SER A 372 -14.36 13.67 18.36
CA SER A 372 -14.56 12.29 18.78
C SER A 372 -13.24 11.52 18.91
N ASP A 373 -13.27 10.37 19.57
CA ASP A 373 -12.10 9.50 19.68
C ASP A 373 -11.75 8.87 18.33
N GLU A 374 -12.73 8.62 17.46
CA GLU A 374 -12.50 8.20 16.08
C GLU A 374 -11.77 9.29 15.28
N GLY A 375 -12.18 10.57 15.41
CA GLY A 375 -11.49 11.69 14.79
C GLY A 375 -10.05 11.83 15.26
N ARG A 376 -9.82 11.69 16.59
CA ARG A 376 -8.45 11.69 17.15
C ARG A 376 -7.62 10.53 16.63
N GLN A 377 -8.20 9.34 16.48
CA GLN A 377 -7.48 8.20 15.92
C GLN A 377 -7.14 8.42 14.44
N LEU A 378 -8.06 8.99 13.65
CA LEU A 378 -7.80 9.38 12.27
C LEU A 378 -6.64 10.40 12.18
N TRP A 379 -6.61 11.37 13.08
CA TRP A 379 -5.52 12.34 13.20
C TRP A 379 -4.16 11.67 13.46
N LEU A 380 -4.11 10.78 14.46
CA LEU A 380 -2.89 10.04 14.80
C LEU A 380 -2.39 9.16 13.64
N ASP A 381 -3.31 8.64 12.84
CA ASP A 381 -3.00 7.71 11.76
C ASP A 381 -2.50 8.40 10.49
N ASN A 382 -3.00 9.61 10.21
CA ASN A 382 -2.85 10.26 8.91
C ASN A 382 -2.13 11.62 8.98
N CYS A 383 -2.21 12.33 10.10
CA CYS A 383 -1.80 13.74 10.20
C CYS A 383 -0.64 13.96 11.17
N ALA A 384 -0.63 13.24 12.31
CA ALA A 384 0.33 13.45 13.39
C ALA A 384 1.79 13.19 13.02
N GLY A 385 2.04 12.40 11.97
CA GLY A 385 3.40 12.19 11.45
C GLY A 385 4.07 13.49 10.98
N CYS A 386 3.29 14.41 10.41
CA CYS A 386 3.74 15.74 9.99
C CYS A 386 3.39 16.80 11.03
N HIS A 387 2.14 16.86 11.48
CA HIS A 387 1.63 17.94 12.33
C HIS A 387 1.84 17.72 13.83
N GLY A 388 2.37 16.57 14.26
CA GLY A 388 2.51 16.21 15.66
C GLY A 388 1.20 15.72 16.29
N ALA A 389 1.29 15.04 17.43
CA ALA A 389 0.11 14.54 18.14
C ALA A 389 -0.77 15.66 18.68
N THR A 390 -0.18 16.82 18.97
CA THR A 390 -0.81 18.01 19.55
C THR A 390 -1.03 19.14 18.54
N GLY A 391 -0.81 18.89 17.24
CA GLY A 391 -1.03 19.90 16.19
C GLY A 391 0.07 20.96 16.07
N GLN A 392 1.18 20.85 16.81
CA GLN A 392 2.22 21.89 16.87
C GLN A 392 3.13 21.98 15.63
N GLY A 393 2.91 21.13 14.62
CA GLY A 393 3.79 21.09 13.45
C GLY A 393 5.16 20.49 13.76
N ASP A 394 5.27 19.70 14.84
CA ASP A 394 6.50 19.12 15.37
C ASP A 394 6.59 17.59 15.15
N GLY A 395 5.76 17.08 14.22
CA GLY A 395 5.80 15.68 13.84
C GLY A 395 7.17 15.28 13.30
N ILE A 396 7.47 13.97 13.32
CA ILE A 396 8.78 13.45 12.87
C ILE A 396 9.15 13.98 11.48
N ALA A 397 8.17 14.07 10.56
CA ALA A 397 8.41 14.58 9.22
C ALA A 397 8.72 16.09 9.15
N ALA A 398 8.27 16.87 10.12
CA ALA A 398 8.34 18.34 10.06
C ALA A 398 9.75 18.89 9.88
N SER A 399 10.75 18.25 10.51
CA SER A 399 12.13 18.74 10.53
C SER A 399 12.83 18.74 9.16
N TRP A 400 12.26 18.08 8.16
CA TRP A 400 12.80 18.10 6.79
C TRP A 400 11.85 18.70 5.76
N LEU A 401 10.54 18.77 5.99
CA LEU A 401 9.59 19.28 5.00
C LEU A 401 9.81 20.77 4.67
N GLN A 402 9.59 21.13 3.41
CA GLN A 402 9.63 22.51 2.94
C GLN A 402 8.40 22.79 2.06
N PRO A 403 7.49 23.68 2.49
CA PRO A 403 7.48 24.36 3.80
C PRO A 403 7.27 23.37 4.96
N PRO A 404 7.68 23.72 6.19
CA PRO A 404 7.34 22.95 7.36
C PRO A 404 5.81 22.93 7.58
N PRO A 405 5.25 21.89 8.22
CA PRO A 405 3.85 21.87 8.63
C PRO A 405 3.53 23.06 9.54
N VAL A 406 2.35 23.64 9.36
CA VAL A 406 1.88 24.74 10.20
C VAL A 406 1.63 24.27 11.63
N ASN A 407 1.96 25.12 12.61
CA ASN A 407 1.58 24.93 14.00
C ASN A 407 0.10 25.31 14.17
N LEU A 408 -0.78 24.32 14.17
CA LEU A 408 -2.23 24.50 14.20
C LEU A 408 -2.73 25.10 15.53
N VAL A 409 -1.90 25.12 16.58
CA VAL A 409 -2.24 25.75 17.86
C VAL A 409 -2.29 27.27 17.73
N GLU A 410 -1.42 27.84 16.89
CA GLU A 410 -1.29 29.29 16.69
C GLU A 410 -2.28 29.85 15.66
N HIS A 411 -3.17 29.00 15.13
CA HIS A 411 -4.08 29.32 14.04
C HIS A 411 -5.53 28.93 14.37
N GLN A 412 -6.47 29.73 13.92
CA GLN A 412 -7.90 29.48 13.95
C GLN A 412 -8.41 29.46 12.52
N TYR A 413 -9.01 28.35 12.11
CA TYR A 413 -9.49 28.13 10.74
C TYR A 413 -11.01 28.03 10.68
N ARG A 414 -11.59 28.69 9.67
CA ARG A 414 -13.00 28.52 9.31
C ARG A 414 -13.23 27.12 8.72
N SER A 415 -14.41 26.54 8.95
CA SER A 415 -14.71 25.16 8.52
C SER A 415 -14.62 24.94 7.01
N ASP A 416 -15.00 25.93 6.19
CA ASP A 416 -14.91 25.85 4.74
C ASP A 416 -13.46 25.88 4.23
N LEU A 417 -12.57 26.63 4.89
CA LEU A 417 -11.14 26.61 4.57
C LEU A 417 -10.51 25.26 4.93
N LEU A 418 -10.86 24.70 6.10
CA LEU A 418 -10.43 23.34 6.45
C LEU A 418 -10.98 22.32 5.46
N ALA A 419 -12.23 22.47 5.00
CA ALA A 419 -12.79 21.62 3.97
C ALA A 419 -12.00 21.74 2.66
N ASP A 420 -11.67 22.95 2.23
CA ASP A 420 -10.84 23.21 1.05
C ASP A 420 -9.45 22.57 1.18
N ILE A 421 -8.78 22.72 2.33
CA ILE A 421 -7.43 22.18 2.58
C ILE A 421 -7.46 20.65 2.61
N LEU A 422 -8.39 20.04 3.35
CA LEU A 422 -8.49 18.58 3.43
C LEU A 422 -8.88 17.96 2.08
N TRP A 423 -9.72 18.66 1.32
CA TRP A 423 -10.18 18.20 0.01
C TRP A 423 -9.13 18.37 -1.09
N ASN A 424 -8.43 19.50 -1.14
CA ASN A 424 -7.52 19.80 -2.25
C ASN A 424 -6.05 19.53 -1.90
N GLY A 425 -5.72 19.39 -0.62
CA GLY A 425 -4.36 19.52 -0.12
C GLY A 425 -3.85 20.95 -0.24
N VAL A 426 -2.58 21.16 0.08
CA VAL A 426 -1.91 22.45 -0.13
C VAL A 426 -0.94 22.30 -1.31
N TYR A 427 -1.20 23.05 -2.37
CA TYR A 427 -0.46 22.96 -3.62
C TYR A 427 1.05 23.20 -3.42
N ASN A 428 1.88 22.44 -4.13
CA ASN A 428 3.35 22.44 -4.00
C ASN A 428 3.91 22.21 -2.59
N THR A 429 3.17 21.50 -1.74
CA THR A 429 3.66 21.06 -0.43
C THR A 429 3.57 19.53 -0.27
N ALA A 430 4.02 19.05 0.88
CA ALA A 430 3.84 17.67 1.30
C ALA A 430 2.44 17.37 1.86
N MET A 431 1.53 18.34 1.93
CA MET A 431 0.14 18.14 2.38
C MET A 431 -0.73 17.65 1.21
N PRO A 432 -1.06 16.35 1.12
CA PRO A 432 -1.87 15.81 0.04
C PRO A 432 -3.35 16.12 0.23
N ALA A 433 -4.13 15.87 -0.81
CA ALA A 433 -5.57 15.76 -0.68
C ALA A 433 -5.95 14.46 0.06
N TRP A 434 -6.95 14.52 0.94
CA TRP A 434 -7.44 13.39 1.75
C TRP A 434 -8.81 12.88 1.27
N ARG A 435 -9.08 13.07 -0.01
CA ARG A 435 -10.33 12.68 -0.70
C ARG A 435 -10.59 11.16 -0.73
N ASP A 436 -9.63 10.35 -0.27
CA ASP A 436 -9.76 8.93 0.03
C ASP A 436 -10.61 8.62 1.28
N HIS A 437 -10.89 9.60 2.13
CA HIS A 437 -11.84 9.50 3.24
C HIS A 437 -13.25 9.97 2.85
N ASP A 438 -14.30 9.49 3.51
CA ASP A 438 -15.66 10.04 3.35
C ASP A 438 -15.81 11.41 4.04
N LEU A 439 -16.94 12.09 3.82
CA LEU A 439 -17.16 13.43 4.36
C LEU A 439 -17.25 13.45 5.88
N ASP A 440 -17.75 12.37 6.51
CA ASP A 440 -17.85 12.28 7.96
C ASP A 440 -16.46 12.15 8.61
N ALA A 441 -15.57 11.36 8.02
CA ALA A 441 -14.18 11.25 8.45
C ALA A 441 -13.42 12.57 8.25
N LEU A 442 -13.64 13.27 7.13
CA LEU A 442 -13.04 14.59 6.90
C LEU A 442 -13.57 15.63 7.87
N ALA A 443 -14.86 15.62 8.19
CA ALA A 443 -15.46 16.49 9.19
C ALA A 443 -14.88 16.21 10.59
N ALA A 444 -14.70 14.94 10.96
CA ALA A 444 -14.09 14.55 12.22
C ALA A 444 -12.63 15.04 12.33
N LEU A 445 -11.86 14.98 11.24
CA LEU A 445 -10.51 15.56 11.17
C LEU A 445 -10.54 17.09 11.30
N ALA A 446 -11.46 17.77 10.62
CA ALA A 446 -11.61 19.23 10.72
C ALA A 446 -11.94 19.65 12.16
N ALA A 447 -12.84 18.94 12.85
CA ALA A 447 -13.16 19.19 14.25
C ALA A 447 -11.94 19.02 15.18
N VAL A 448 -11.10 18.01 14.93
CA VAL A 448 -9.83 17.82 15.68
C VAL A 448 -8.88 18.98 15.42
N VAL A 449 -8.71 19.41 14.16
CA VAL A 449 -7.85 20.55 13.82
C VAL A 449 -8.31 21.83 14.52
N GLN A 450 -9.61 22.12 14.48
CA GLN A 450 -10.18 23.28 15.19
C GLN A 450 -9.95 23.20 16.70
N SER A 451 -9.96 21.99 17.27
CA SER A 451 -9.76 21.80 18.72
C SER A 451 -8.34 22.10 19.22
N PHE A 452 -7.36 22.20 18.32
CA PHE A 452 -5.99 22.57 18.71
C PHE A 452 -5.80 24.07 18.89
N SER A 453 -6.67 24.89 18.29
CA SER A 453 -6.51 26.34 18.27
C SER A 453 -6.53 26.93 19.68
N GLU A 454 -5.47 27.64 20.04
CA GLU A 454 -5.36 28.42 21.28
C GLU A 454 -5.25 29.92 20.94
N VAL A 455 -5.85 30.36 19.82
CA VAL A 455 -5.76 31.75 19.38
C VAL A 455 -6.46 32.68 20.37
N GLU A 456 -5.69 33.58 20.97
CA GLU A 456 -6.22 34.51 21.98
C GLU A 456 -7.00 35.65 21.32
N ASN A 457 -8.00 36.20 22.00
CA ASN A 457 -8.76 37.37 21.57
C ASN A 457 -8.15 38.67 22.11
N THR A 458 -7.01 39.08 21.56
CA THR A 458 -6.35 40.35 21.87
C THR A 458 -6.94 41.51 21.06
N ALA A 459 -7.60 42.45 21.75
CA ALA A 459 -8.18 43.64 21.15
C ALA A 459 -7.11 44.70 20.82
N ALA A 460 -7.14 45.22 19.59
CA ALA A 460 -6.26 46.30 19.16
C ALA A 460 -6.94 47.66 19.35
N SER A 461 -6.15 48.71 19.62
CA SER A 461 -6.65 50.08 19.60
C SER A 461 -6.97 50.54 18.17
N PRO A 462 -7.91 51.48 17.97
CA PRO A 462 -8.19 52.03 16.64
C PRO A 462 -6.96 52.61 15.94
N GLN A 463 -6.03 53.19 16.71
CA GLN A 463 -4.78 53.72 16.18
C GLN A 463 -3.86 52.60 15.65
N GLN A 464 -3.75 51.47 16.36
CA GLN A 464 -2.97 50.32 15.89
C GLN A 464 -3.56 49.73 14.61
N LEU A 465 -4.89 49.67 14.50
CA LEU A 465 -5.55 49.19 13.28
C LEU A 465 -5.31 50.12 12.09
N ASP A 466 -5.34 51.45 12.29
CA ASP A 466 -5.09 52.42 11.21
C ASP A 466 -3.64 52.36 10.71
N VAL A 467 -2.67 52.27 11.64
CA VAL A 467 -1.25 52.06 11.30
C VAL A 467 -1.07 50.73 10.56
N GLY A 468 -1.64 49.65 11.09
CA GLY A 468 -1.56 48.32 10.47
C GLY A 468 -2.17 48.26 9.07
N ALA A 469 -3.32 48.90 8.87
CA ALA A 469 -3.96 49.03 7.56
C ALA A 469 -3.08 49.80 6.56
N GLY A 470 -2.40 50.84 7.02
CA GLY A 470 -1.41 51.58 6.24
C GLY A 470 -0.27 50.69 5.77
N VAL A 471 0.36 49.97 6.71
CA VAL A 471 1.46 49.03 6.43
C VAL A 471 1.00 47.94 5.45
N TYR A 472 -0.16 47.33 5.70
CA TYR A 472 -0.70 46.26 4.87
C TYR A 472 -0.91 46.69 3.41
N ARG A 473 -1.58 47.82 3.20
CA ARG A 473 -1.85 48.35 1.85
C ARG A 473 -0.56 48.69 1.10
N THR A 474 0.47 49.16 1.81
CA THR A 474 1.74 49.55 1.17
C THR A 474 2.63 48.35 0.86
N HIS A 475 2.57 47.27 1.65
CA HIS A 475 3.58 46.20 1.60
C HIS A 475 3.04 44.79 1.35
N CYS A 476 1.77 44.53 1.66
CA CYS A 476 1.22 43.17 1.74
C CYS A 476 0.14 42.88 0.69
N ALA A 477 -0.70 43.89 0.37
CA ALA A 477 -1.87 43.73 -0.50
C ALA A 477 -1.55 43.23 -1.92
N GLU A 478 -0.34 43.52 -2.44
CA GLU A 478 0.08 43.03 -3.77
C GLU A 478 0.04 41.50 -3.88
N CYS A 479 0.37 40.79 -2.79
CA CYS A 479 0.29 39.34 -2.73
C CYS A 479 -1.01 38.86 -2.07
N HIS A 480 -1.41 39.47 -0.96
CA HIS A 480 -2.52 38.97 -0.13
C HIS A 480 -3.91 39.52 -0.52
N GLY A 481 -4.00 40.42 -1.49
CA GLY A 481 -5.25 41.07 -1.91
C GLY A 481 -5.59 42.27 -1.02
N ASP A 482 -6.38 43.20 -1.55
CA ASP A 482 -6.78 44.41 -0.81
C ASP A 482 -7.62 44.06 0.44
N ASP A 483 -8.41 42.99 0.35
CA ASP A 483 -9.28 42.51 1.43
C ASP A 483 -8.64 41.39 2.28
N GLY A 484 -7.42 40.96 1.94
CA GLY A 484 -6.73 39.86 2.64
C GLY A 484 -7.20 38.45 2.27
N ASP A 485 -7.88 38.29 1.14
CA ASP A 485 -8.43 37.02 0.65
C ASP A 485 -7.39 36.09 -0.02
N GLY A 486 -6.11 36.50 -0.04
CA GLY A 486 -5.02 35.78 -0.67
C GLY A 486 -4.97 35.92 -2.20
N ARG A 487 -5.79 36.81 -2.80
CA ARG A 487 -5.91 36.99 -4.26
C ARG A 487 -5.35 38.34 -4.72
N GLY A 488 -4.12 38.63 -4.30
CA GLY A 488 -3.41 39.82 -4.78
C GLY A 488 -2.99 39.71 -6.24
N PHE A 489 -2.70 40.85 -6.87
CA PHE A 489 -2.22 40.91 -8.24
C PHE A 489 -1.02 39.98 -8.49
N ALA A 490 -0.06 39.92 -7.56
CA ALA A 490 1.09 39.04 -7.67
C ALA A 490 0.71 37.55 -7.56
N ALA A 491 -0.27 37.20 -6.71
CA ALA A 491 -0.74 35.82 -6.57
C ALA A 491 -1.36 35.30 -7.88
N ASP A 492 -2.11 36.15 -8.58
CA ASP A 492 -2.80 35.78 -9.82
C ASP A 492 -1.90 35.81 -11.07
N ASN A 493 -0.84 36.63 -11.07
CA ASN A 493 -0.06 36.92 -12.29
C ASN A 493 1.39 36.44 -12.26
N LEU A 494 1.92 36.04 -11.09
CA LEU A 494 3.28 35.55 -10.94
C LEU A 494 3.28 34.04 -10.64
N PRO A 495 4.37 33.31 -10.93
CA PRO A 495 4.51 31.90 -10.57
C PRO A 495 4.77 31.76 -9.07
N ILE A 496 3.77 32.09 -8.25
CA ILE A 496 3.79 31.91 -6.80
C ILE A 496 3.64 30.42 -6.51
N PRO A 497 4.65 29.76 -5.90
CA PRO A 497 4.64 28.32 -5.74
C PRO A 497 3.56 27.87 -4.75
N ILE A 498 3.31 28.65 -3.70
CA ILE A 498 2.37 28.35 -2.61
C ILE A 498 1.50 29.58 -2.40
N ALA A 499 0.18 29.40 -2.49
CA ALA A 499 -0.78 30.50 -2.40
C ALA A 499 -0.62 31.29 -1.08
N PRO A 500 -0.74 32.63 -1.11
CA PRO A 500 -0.75 33.44 0.10
C PRO A 500 -1.92 33.08 1.02
N THR A 501 -1.73 33.29 2.32
CA THR A 501 -2.78 33.10 3.33
C THR A 501 -4.00 33.98 3.04
N ASP A 502 -5.18 33.37 3.21
CA ASP A 502 -6.48 34.02 3.17
C ASP A 502 -6.90 34.39 4.60
N PHE A 503 -6.58 35.63 4.99
CA PHE A 503 -6.85 36.17 6.33
C PHE A 503 -8.33 36.39 6.61
N THR A 504 -9.21 36.25 5.61
CA THR A 504 -10.66 36.29 5.81
C THR A 504 -11.20 34.99 6.39
N ARG A 505 -10.48 33.87 6.20
CA ARG A 505 -10.87 32.52 6.66
C ARG A 505 -9.87 31.87 7.61
N GLU A 506 -8.74 32.52 7.86
CA GLU A 506 -7.70 32.09 8.79
C GLU A 506 -7.26 33.24 9.70
N ARG A 507 -7.16 32.97 11.00
CA ARG A 507 -6.69 33.93 12.01
C ARG A 507 -5.51 33.36 12.78
N LEU A 508 -4.42 34.12 12.84
CA LEU A 508 -3.20 33.73 13.55
C LEU A 508 -3.07 34.45 14.89
N ASN A 509 -2.35 33.87 15.84
CA ASN A 509 -1.87 34.61 17.00
C ASN A 509 -0.97 35.78 16.60
N VAL A 510 -0.99 36.83 17.42
CA VAL A 510 -0.20 38.06 17.16
C VAL A 510 1.29 37.73 17.15
N ASP A 511 1.75 36.99 18.15
CA ASP A 511 3.16 36.62 18.29
C ASP A 511 3.63 35.75 17.12
N GLU A 512 2.79 34.82 16.66
CA GLU A 512 3.08 34.01 15.47
C GLU A 512 3.15 34.86 14.20
N SER A 513 2.23 35.83 14.03
CA SER A 513 2.26 36.76 12.90
C SER A 513 3.54 37.59 12.90
N VAL A 514 3.96 38.12 14.06
CA VAL A 514 5.22 38.86 14.21
C VAL A 514 6.41 37.95 13.90
N ARG A 515 6.42 36.70 14.39
CA ARG A 515 7.48 35.72 14.10
C ARG A 515 7.60 35.45 12.60
N ILE A 516 6.49 35.30 11.89
CA ILE A 516 6.46 35.13 10.43
C ILE A 516 6.98 36.38 9.72
N LEU A 517 6.58 37.58 10.16
CA LEU A 517 7.10 38.83 9.59
C LEU A 517 8.61 38.97 9.80
N GLN A 518 9.13 38.57 10.97
CA GLN A 518 10.55 38.64 11.28
C GLN A 518 11.38 37.63 10.47
N ASN A 519 10.88 36.41 10.24
CA ASN A 519 11.67 35.30 9.71
C ASN A 519 11.29 34.89 8.27
N GLY A 520 10.19 35.40 7.74
CA GLY A 520 9.55 34.88 6.54
C GLY A 520 9.04 33.44 6.72
N VAL A 521 8.62 32.82 5.62
CA VAL A 521 8.21 31.42 5.57
C VAL A 521 9.09 30.66 4.58
N ALA A 522 9.94 29.78 5.09
CA ALA A 522 10.87 28.99 4.29
C ALA A 522 10.14 28.16 3.22
N GLY A 523 10.65 28.18 1.98
CA GLY A 523 10.04 27.49 0.84
C GLY A 523 8.91 28.26 0.14
N THR A 524 8.56 29.46 0.62
CA THR A 524 7.54 30.33 0.02
C THR A 524 8.14 31.63 -0.51
N SER A 525 7.31 32.47 -1.13
CA SER A 525 7.67 33.83 -1.53
C SER A 525 7.64 34.87 -0.39
N MET A 526 7.21 34.48 0.83
CA MET A 526 7.13 35.38 1.99
C MET A 526 8.51 35.56 2.64
N ALA A 527 9.18 36.66 2.31
CA ALA A 527 10.49 37.00 2.84
C ALA A 527 10.42 37.62 4.26
N PRO A 528 11.54 37.63 5.02
CA PRO A 528 11.68 38.43 6.24
C PRO A 528 11.45 39.94 5.98
N TRP A 529 10.79 40.61 6.92
CA TRP A 529 10.46 42.04 6.88
C TRP A 529 11.17 42.89 7.94
N GLY A 530 11.99 42.29 8.81
CA GLY A 530 12.69 43.01 9.89
C GLY A 530 13.62 44.13 9.43
N ASP A 531 14.06 44.12 8.17
CA ASP A 531 14.87 45.19 7.56
C ASP A 531 14.03 46.36 7.03
N ARG A 532 12.70 46.21 6.97
CA ARG A 532 11.77 47.17 6.34
C ARG A 532 10.70 47.70 7.30
N LEU A 533 10.30 46.89 8.27
CA LEU A 533 9.30 47.23 9.28
C LEU A 533 9.95 47.19 10.66
N ASN A 534 9.62 48.17 11.50
CA ASN A 534 9.99 48.14 12.92
C ASN A 534 9.00 47.29 13.74
N ASP A 535 9.33 47.03 15.01
CA ASP A 535 8.53 46.17 15.88
C ASP A 535 7.09 46.67 16.08
N ASP A 536 6.88 47.98 16.20
CA ASP A 536 5.55 48.58 16.36
C ASP A 536 4.73 48.44 15.06
N GLU A 537 5.35 48.59 13.89
CA GLU A 537 4.71 48.39 12.59
C GLU A 537 4.33 46.91 12.37
N MET A 538 5.22 45.97 12.72
CA MET A 538 4.94 44.54 12.66
C MET A 538 3.80 44.14 13.60
N LEU A 539 3.78 44.69 14.82
CA LEU A 539 2.69 44.48 15.76
C LEU A 539 1.36 45.06 15.25
N ALA A 540 1.39 46.29 14.73
CA ALA A 540 0.20 46.96 14.19
C ALA A 540 -0.40 46.21 13.00
N VAL A 541 0.42 45.80 12.03
CA VAL A 541 -0.07 45.02 10.88
C VAL A 541 -0.58 43.65 11.32
N SER A 542 0.05 42.99 12.29
CA SER A 542 -0.43 41.70 12.85
C SER A 542 -1.83 41.83 13.47
N HIS A 543 -2.10 42.92 14.18
CA HIS A 543 -3.45 43.21 14.68
C HIS A 543 -4.45 43.51 13.55
N TYR A 544 -4.04 44.23 12.51
CA TYR A 544 -4.89 44.51 11.36
C TYR A 544 -5.26 43.23 10.59
N LEU A 545 -4.30 42.34 10.31
CA LEU A 545 -4.55 41.04 9.66
C LEU A 545 -5.63 40.23 10.39
N ARG A 546 -5.55 40.19 11.72
CA ARG A 546 -6.55 39.50 12.57
C ARG A 546 -7.94 40.13 12.51
N SER A 547 -8.05 41.41 12.16
CA SER A 547 -9.33 42.10 12.01
C SER A 547 -10.03 41.80 10.67
N LEU A 548 -9.32 41.18 9.72
CA LEU A 548 -9.88 40.77 8.42
C LEU A 548 -10.64 39.44 8.50
N TYR A 549 -10.43 38.66 9.57
CA TYR A 549 -11.07 37.37 9.77
C TYR A 549 -12.59 37.52 9.94
N GLN A 550 -13.34 36.73 9.18
CA GLN A 550 -14.81 36.71 9.18
C GLN A 550 -15.29 35.46 9.93
N GLU A 551 -16.17 35.65 10.92
CA GLU A 551 -16.72 34.51 11.65
C GLU A 551 -17.65 33.66 10.77
N GLU A 552 -17.93 32.42 11.20
CA GLU A 552 -18.86 31.56 10.46
C GLU A 552 -20.27 32.16 10.46
N GLY A 553 -20.78 32.49 9.26
CA GLY A 553 -22.14 32.99 9.07
C GLY A 553 -22.29 34.51 8.99
N GLU A 554 -21.19 35.25 9.02
CA GLU A 554 -21.09 36.65 8.54
C GLU A 554 -20.91 36.69 7.01
#